data_AF-A0A183PXV2-F1
#
_entry.id   AF-A0A183PXV2-F1
#
_cell.length_a   1.000
_cell.length_b   1.000
_cell.length_c   1.000
_cell.angle_alpha   90.00
_cell.angle_beta   90.00
_cell.angle_gamma   90.00
#
_symmetry.space_group_name_H-M   'P 1'
#
loop_
_entity.id
_entity.type
_entity.pdbx_description
1 polymer ?
#
loop_
_entity_poly.entity_id
_entity_poly.type
_entity_poly.pdbx_seq_one_letter_code
_entity_poly.pdbx_strand_id
1 'polypeptide(L)'
;MKQLYDTTKKLAGKYSNPERPVKDKVGRVITEIQEQRNRWEEYFEELLNRPASMNPPEIEAAHADLPIYVNPPTTEEIRMDTEATHRSNYKHASSSIQEDLGGETSADGLERRTSHQDSTEK
;
A
#
# COMPACT_ATOMS: atom_id res chain seq x y z
N MET A 1 -16.42 -0.93 -12.56
CA MET A 1 -15.46 -2.06 -12.47
C MET A 1 -14.24 -1.91 -13.37
N LYS A 2 -14.39 -1.56 -14.67
CA LYS A 2 -13.26 -1.47 -15.61
C LYS A 2 -12.18 -0.46 -15.20
N GLN A 3 -12.59 0.74 -14.75
CA GLN A 3 -11.66 1.76 -14.26
C GLN A 3 -10.83 1.31 -13.04
N LEU A 4 -11.43 0.53 -12.14
CA LEU A 4 -10.72 0.03 -10.96
C LEU A 4 -9.63 -0.97 -11.36
N TYR A 5 -9.94 -1.88 -12.29
CA TYR A 5 -8.97 -2.83 -12.84
C TYR A 5 -7.82 -2.13 -13.57
N ASP A 6 -8.13 -1.13 -14.41
CA ASP A 6 -7.12 -0.40 -15.18
C ASP A 6 -6.21 0.44 -14.28
N THR A 7 -6.76 1.08 -13.24
CA THR A 7 -6.01 1.83 -12.23
C THR A 7 -5.12 0.91 -11.38
N THR A 8 -5.65 -0.24 -10.95
CA THR A 8 -4.90 -1.23 -10.17
C THR A 8 -3.75 -1.83 -10.99
N LYS A 9 -4.00 -2.14 -12.27
CA LYS A 9 -2.99 -2.64 -13.20
C LYS A 9 -1.88 -1.62 -13.47
N LYS A 10 -2.21 -0.32 -13.48
CA LYS A 10 -1.23 0.76 -13.64
C LYS A 10 -0.40 0.99 -12.36
N LEU A 11 -1.03 0.88 -11.18
CA LEU A 11 -0.38 1.01 -9.87
C LEU A 11 0.51 -0.18 -9.50
N ALA A 12 0.15 -1.39 -9.93
CA ALA A 12 0.89 -2.62 -9.63
C ALA A 12 2.33 -2.67 -10.17
N GLY A 13 2.77 -1.66 -10.94
CA GLY A 13 4.13 -1.55 -11.45
C GLY A 13 4.53 -2.71 -12.37
N LYS A 14 5.84 -2.87 -12.60
CA LYS A 14 6.43 -3.99 -13.35
C LYS A 14 7.13 -4.96 -12.38
N TYR A 15 6.43 -5.56 -11.43
CA TYR A 15 7.01 -6.67 -10.68
C TYR A 15 6.96 -7.93 -11.55
N SER A 16 7.94 -8.08 -12.44
CA SER A 16 8.06 -9.28 -13.29
C SER A 16 8.86 -10.39 -12.63
N ASN A 17 9.69 -10.06 -11.63
CA ASN A 17 10.56 -11.02 -10.96
C ASN A 17 10.25 -11.04 -9.46
N PRO A 18 9.79 -12.16 -8.91
CA PRO A 18 9.78 -12.33 -7.47
C PRO A 18 11.24 -12.32 -6.96
N GLU A 19 11.49 -11.62 -5.85
CA GLU A 19 12.81 -11.62 -5.16
C GLU A 19 13.26 -13.05 -4.80
N ARG A 20 12.29 -13.96 -4.65
CA ARG A 20 12.52 -15.38 -4.39
C ARG A 20 12.05 -16.24 -5.56
N PRO A 21 12.95 -16.97 -6.23
CA PRO A 21 12.56 -17.90 -7.27
C PRO A 21 11.80 -19.10 -6.70
N VAL A 22 10.79 -19.56 -7.43
CA VAL A 22 10.06 -20.79 -7.09
C VAL A 22 10.96 -22.00 -7.36
N LYS A 23 10.98 -22.97 -6.45
CA LYS A 23 11.77 -24.20 -6.57
C LYS A 23 10.90 -25.45 -6.69
N ASP A 24 11.37 -26.42 -7.44
CA ASP A 24 10.78 -27.77 -7.51
C ASP A 24 11.01 -28.54 -6.20
N LYS A 25 10.44 -29.75 -6.10
CA LYS A 25 10.59 -30.62 -4.91
C LYS A 25 12.04 -31.07 -4.65
N VAL A 26 12.93 -30.95 -5.63
CA VAL A 26 14.37 -31.29 -5.53
C VAL A 26 15.21 -30.03 -5.25
N GLY A 27 14.58 -28.85 -5.17
CA GLY A 27 15.23 -27.57 -4.88
C GLY A 27 15.77 -26.83 -6.10
N ARG A 28 15.49 -27.29 -7.33
CA ARG A 28 15.88 -26.62 -8.58
C ARG A 28 14.94 -25.46 -8.88
N VAL A 29 15.49 -24.36 -9.36
CA VAL A 29 14.71 -23.16 -9.71
C VAL A 29 13.85 -23.43 -10.94
N ILE A 30 12.56 -23.10 -10.85
CA ILE A 30 11.59 -23.18 -11.94
C ILE A 30 11.55 -21.84 -12.67
N THR A 31 11.88 -21.85 -13.96
CA THR A 31 11.92 -20.66 -14.81
C THR A 31 10.67 -20.48 -15.68
N GLU A 32 9.92 -21.56 -15.94
CA GLU A 32 8.72 -21.52 -16.77
C GLU A 32 7.45 -21.22 -15.96
N ILE A 33 6.59 -20.32 -16.45
CA ILE A 33 5.34 -19.93 -15.78
C ILE A 33 4.38 -21.11 -15.64
N GLN A 34 4.32 -22.00 -16.64
CA GLN A 34 3.45 -23.18 -16.59
C GLN A 34 3.88 -24.13 -15.47
N GLU A 35 5.18 -24.44 -15.41
CA GLU A 35 5.73 -25.26 -14.34
C GLU A 35 5.56 -24.63 -12.95
N GLN A 36 5.68 -23.30 -12.85
CA GLN A 36 5.40 -22.59 -11.59
C GLN A 36 3.94 -22.77 -11.16
N ARG A 37 2.98 -22.68 -12.10
CA ARG A 37 1.56 -22.92 -11.80
C ARG A 37 1.30 -24.35 -11.35
N ASN A 38 1.87 -25.33 -12.05
CA ASN A 38 1.76 -26.74 -11.66
C ASN A 38 2.35 -26.98 -10.27
N ARG A 39 3.48 -26.34 -9.94
CA ARG A 39 4.09 -26.40 -8.61
C ARG A 39 3.20 -25.77 -7.53
N TRP A 40 2.52 -24.68 -7.85
CA TRP A 40 1.54 -24.04 -6.96
C TRP A 40 0.33 -24.95 -6.72
N GLU A 41 -0.25 -25.52 -7.77
CA GLU A 41 -1.36 -26.46 -7.68
C GLU A 41 -1.00 -27.65 -6.78
N GLU A 42 0.14 -28.29 -7.02
CA GLU A 42 0.64 -29.39 -6.18
C GLU A 42 0.85 -28.98 -4.72
N TYR A 43 1.41 -27.79 -4.48
CA TYR A 43 1.60 -27.27 -3.11
C TYR A 43 0.28 -27.08 -2.38
N PHE A 44 -0.73 -26.51 -3.05
CA PHE A 44 -2.04 -26.30 -2.46
C PHE A 44 -2.78 -27.62 -2.24
N GLU A 45 -2.71 -28.56 -3.18
CA GLU A 45 -3.28 -29.90 -3.00
C GLU A 45 -2.64 -30.62 -1.81
N GLU A 46 -1.32 -30.56 -1.66
CA GLU A 46 -0.63 -31.16 -0.51
C GLU A 46 -1.04 -30.49 0.81
N LEU A 47 -1.12 -29.16 0.82
CA LEU A 47 -1.50 -28.40 2.01
C LEU A 47 -2.95 -28.63 2.43
N LEU A 48 -3.87 -28.69 1.48
CA LEU A 48 -5.32 -28.80 1.73
C LEU A 48 -5.74 -30.25 2.02
N ASN A 49 -5.07 -31.24 1.43
CA ASN A 49 -5.35 -32.65 1.67
C ASN A 49 -4.50 -33.25 2.82
N ARG A 50 -3.61 -32.45 3.44
CA ARG A 50 -2.84 -32.91 4.59
C ARG A 50 -3.81 -33.27 5.72
N PRO A 51 -3.79 -34.52 6.22
CA PRO A 51 -4.64 -34.90 7.34
C PRO A 51 -4.30 -34.05 8.57
N ALA A 52 -5.32 -33.71 9.34
CA ALA A 52 -5.13 -33.02 10.61
C ALA A 52 -4.15 -33.81 11.48
N SER A 53 -3.18 -33.12 12.08
CA SER A 53 -2.28 -33.74 13.06
C SER A 53 -3.11 -34.35 14.18
N MET A 54 -2.89 -35.64 14.47
CA MET A 54 -3.57 -36.32 15.58
C MET A 54 -3.17 -35.77 16.94
N ASN A 55 -1.98 -35.17 17.01
CA ASN A 55 -1.56 -34.45 18.21
C ASN A 55 -2.10 -33.03 18.10
N PRO A 56 -2.97 -32.60 19.05
CA PRO A 56 -3.28 -31.18 19.15
C PRO A 56 -1.95 -30.43 19.31
N PRO A 57 -1.76 -29.28 18.65
CA PRO A 57 -0.61 -28.45 18.93
C PRO A 57 -0.64 -28.15 20.43
N GLU A 58 0.49 -28.33 21.11
CA GLU A 58 0.66 -27.91 22.49
C GLU A 58 0.72 -26.38 22.48
N ILE A 59 -0.47 -25.77 22.42
CA ILE A 59 -0.64 -24.32 22.52
C ILE A 59 -0.60 -24.03 24.02
N GLU A 60 0.55 -23.56 24.49
CA GLU A 60 0.65 -22.98 25.82
C GLU A 60 -0.42 -21.89 25.92
N ALA A 61 -1.37 -22.08 26.84
CA ALA A 61 -2.45 -21.12 27.01
C ALA A 61 -1.81 -19.77 27.32
N ALA A 62 -2.13 -18.73 26.53
CA ALA A 62 -1.78 -17.38 26.91
C ALA A 62 -2.47 -17.10 28.25
N HIS A 63 -1.70 -17.13 29.35
CA HIS A 63 -2.19 -16.88 30.71
C HIS A 63 -2.62 -15.42 30.95
N ALA A 64 -2.63 -14.59 29.91
CA ALA A 64 -2.97 -13.19 29.98
C ALA A 64 -4.26 -12.95 29.20
N ASP A 65 -5.34 -12.73 29.95
CA ASP A 65 -6.45 -11.93 29.46
C ASP A 65 -5.89 -10.52 29.19
N LEU A 66 -5.62 -10.22 27.92
CA LEU A 66 -5.35 -8.85 27.52
C LEU A 66 -6.61 -8.05 27.80
N PRO A 67 -6.55 -6.95 28.57
CA PRO A 67 -7.73 -6.14 28.85
C PRO A 67 -8.20 -5.52 27.53
N ILE A 68 -9.22 -6.12 26.92
CA ILE A 68 -9.95 -5.53 25.82
C ILE A 68 -10.90 -4.51 26.45
N TYR A 69 -10.67 -3.23 26.15
CA TYR A 69 -11.59 -2.17 26.53
C TYR A 69 -12.86 -2.30 25.70
N VAL A 70 -13.86 -2.98 26.26
CA VAL A 70 -15.17 -3.22 25.61
C VAL A 70 -16.14 -2.04 25.76
N ASN A 71 -15.74 -0.99 26.48
CA ASN A 71 -16.55 0.21 26.62
C ASN A 71 -16.49 1.02 25.32
N PRO A 72 -17.60 1.68 24.94
CA PRO A 72 -17.59 2.62 23.83
C PRO A 72 -16.50 3.69 24.05
N PRO A 73 -15.73 4.04 23.00
CA PRO A 73 -14.72 5.08 23.10
C PRO A 73 -15.38 6.41 23.46
N THR A 74 -14.67 7.22 24.25
CA THR A 74 -15.18 8.54 24.62
C THR A 74 -14.99 9.54 23.48
N THR A 75 -15.84 10.58 23.40
CA THR A 75 -15.70 11.63 22.39
C THR A 75 -14.32 12.31 22.42
N GLU A 76 -13.73 12.42 23.61
CA GLU A 76 -12.40 13.00 23.81
C GLU A 76 -11.29 12.11 23.22
N GLU A 77 -11.37 10.80 23.44
CA GLU A 77 -10.45 9.80 22.90
C GLU A 77 -10.50 9.79 21.35
N ILE A 78 -11.71 9.83 20.78
CA ILE A 78 -11.91 9.93 19.33
C ILE A 78 -11.29 11.23 18.80
N ARG A 79 -11.50 12.37 19.48
CA ARG A 79 -10.93 13.66 19.09
C ARG A 79 -9.39 13.60 19.10
N MET A 80 -8.79 13.13 20.18
CA MET A 80 -7.35 13.04 20.32
C MET A 80 -6.70 12.18 19.23
N ASP A 81 -7.28 11.02 18.91
CA ASP A 81 -6.76 10.14 17.87
C ASP A 81 -6.87 10.76 16.46
N THR A 82 -7.97 11.48 16.18
CA THR A 82 -8.11 12.20 14.90
C THR A 82 -7.08 13.33 14.76
N GLU A 83 -6.80 14.07 15.84
CA GLU A 83 -5.79 15.13 15.87
C GLU A 83 -4.36 14.57 15.75
N ALA A 84 -4.07 13.46 16.42
CA ALA A 84 -2.79 12.76 16.33
C ALA A 84 -2.54 12.22 14.92
N THR A 85 -3.55 11.65 14.29
CA THR A 85 -3.51 11.15 12.91
C THR A 85 -3.31 12.28 11.91
N HIS A 86 -4.05 13.39 12.06
CA HIS A 86 -3.86 14.58 11.24
C HIS A 86 -2.42 15.10 11.35
N ARG A 87 -1.89 15.25 12.58
CA ARG A 87 -0.50 15.68 12.84
C ARG A 87 0.55 14.72 12.26
N SER A 88 0.32 13.41 12.31
CA SER A 88 1.18 12.39 11.71
C SER A 88 1.26 12.55 10.18
N ASN A 89 0.12 12.79 9.53
CA ASN A 89 0.03 12.95 8.08
C ASN A 89 0.78 14.19 7.57
N TYR A 90 0.87 15.29 8.34
CA TYR A 90 1.71 16.45 7.98
C TYR A 90 3.22 16.19 8.06
N LYS A 91 3.67 15.21 8.84
CA LYS A 91 5.10 14.90 9.00
C LYS A 91 5.60 13.84 8.01
N HIS A 92 4.70 13.05 7.45
CA HIS A 92 5.03 11.97 6.50
C HIS A 92 4.49 12.21 5.07
N ALA A 93 3.77 13.30 4.82
CA ALA A 93 3.47 13.73 3.46
C ALA A 93 4.76 14.19 2.77
N SER A 94 5.13 13.49 1.69
CA SER A 94 6.19 13.95 0.78
C SER A 94 5.86 15.35 0.27
N SER A 95 6.86 16.24 0.26
CA SER A 95 6.78 17.64 -0.20
C SER A 95 6.11 17.84 -1.56
N SER A 96 5.94 16.80 -2.37
CA SER A 96 5.29 16.84 -3.68
C SER A 96 3.76 16.94 -3.66
N ILE A 97 3.10 16.82 -2.50
CA ILE A 97 1.62 16.92 -2.39
C ILE A 97 1.17 18.34 -2.02
N GLN A 98 2.08 19.22 -1.58
CA GLN A 98 1.75 20.61 -1.22
C GLN A 98 1.60 21.58 -2.41
N GLU A 99 2.07 21.22 -3.61
CA GLU A 99 2.10 22.15 -4.74
C GLU A 99 0.80 22.21 -5.56
N ASP A 100 -0.14 21.28 -5.35
CA ASP A 100 -1.34 21.13 -6.20
C ASP A 100 -2.62 21.72 -5.57
N LEU A 101 -2.53 22.29 -4.37
CA LEU A 101 -3.59 23.13 -3.79
C LEU A 101 -3.19 24.59 -3.98
N GLY A 102 -3.50 25.09 -5.18
CA GLY A 102 -3.19 26.41 -5.70
C GLY A 102 -3.25 27.51 -4.63
N GLY A 103 -2.10 28.16 -4.44
CA GLY A 103 -1.97 29.33 -3.60
C GLY A 103 -2.75 30.50 -4.18
N GLU A 104 -3.63 31.09 -3.37
CA GLU A 104 -4.17 32.41 -3.62
C GLU A 104 -4.62 33.03 -2.30
N THR A 105 -3.73 33.78 -1.65
CA THR A 105 -4.04 35.04 -0.96
C THR A 105 -2.71 35.74 -0.66
N SER A 106 -2.24 36.61 -1.55
CA SER A 106 -1.34 37.69 -1.18
C SER A 106 -1.89 38.99 -1.73
N ALA A 107 -2.40 39.82 -0.83
CA ALA A 107 -2.69 41.22 -1.07
C ALA A 107 -1.37 41.99 -1.25
N ASP A 108 -1.45 43.12 -1.95
CA ASP A 108 -0.39 44.09 -2.28
C ASP A 108 0.63 43.73 -3.37
N GLY A 109 0.60 44.52 -4.45
CA GLY A 109 1.60 44.45 -5.52
C GLY A 109 1.27 45.26 -6.77
N LEU A 110 0.97 46.55 -6.57
CA LEU A 110 0.71 47.58 -7.58
C LEU A 110 1.71 47.58 -8.77
N GLU A 111 1.16 47.67 -9.98
CA GLU A 111 1.67 48.19 -11.27
C GLU A 111 3.20 48.30 -11.50
N ARG A 112 3.67 47.80 -12.64
CA ARG A 112 4.22 48.63 -13.75
C ARG A 112 4.70 47.74 -14.93
N ARG A 113 4.16 48.05 -16.13
CA ARG A 113 4.80 48.23 -17.46
C ARG A 113 6.04 47.35 -17.76
N THR A 114 6.13 46.65 -18.89
CA THR A 114 6.26 47.23 -20.25
C THR A 114 5.93 46.20 -21.35
N SER A 115 5.19 46.64 -22.37
CA SER A 115 5.12 46.00 -23.69
C SER A 115 6.14 46.67 -24.63
N HIS A 116 6.97 45.88 -25.31
CA HIS A 116 7.76 46.27 -26.49
C HIS A 116 8.19 44.98 -27.24
N GLN A 117 7.58 44.69 -28.39
CA GLN A 117 8.16 44.77 -29.76
C GLN A 117 9.14 43.61 -30.05
N ASP A 118 8.81 42.67 -30.95
CA ASP A 118 8.98 42.71 -32.43
C ASP A 118 9.95 41.53 -32.73
N SER A 119 9.75 40.59 -33.66
CA SER A 119 9.68 40.79 -35.10
C SER A 119 9.50 39.44 -35.80
N THR A 120 8.94 39.56 -37.01
CA THR A 120 8.76 38.66 -38.15
C THR A 120 9.75 37.53 -38.45
N GLU A 121 9.25 36.54 -39.22
CA GLU A 121 9.86 35.78 -40.35
C GLU A 121 9.59 34.26 -40.19
N LYS A 122 8.99 33.48 -41.10
CA LYS A 122 8.51 33.58 -42.48
C LYS A 122 7.45 32.51 -42.71
#